data_AF-A0A7J8MD92-F1
#
_entry.id   AF-A0A7J8MD92-F1
#
_cell.length_a   1.000
_cell.length_b   1.000
_cell.length_c   1.000
_cell.angle_alpha   90.00
_cell.angle_beta   90.00
_cell.angle_gamma   90.00
#
_symmetry.space_group_name_H-M   'P 1'
#
loop_
_entity.id
_entity.type
_entity.pdbx_description
1 polymer ?
#
loop_
_entity_poly.entity_id
_entity_poly.type
_entity_poly.pdbx_seq_one_letter_code
_entity_poly.pdbx_strand_id
1 'polypeptide(L)' 'MVKEDYRFCLLGRVLTDSIVSFSSLKNTLTDLWHPLGGVTISNNGDKRVMFMFYYEMDLKR' A
#
# COMPACT_ATOMS: atom_id res chain seq x y z
N MET A 1 -6.17 13.76 -19.72
CA MET A 1 -5.99 12.48 -19.00
C MET A 1 -4.65 12.57 -18.29
N VAL A 2 -4.64 12.68 -16.97
CA VAL A 2 -3.39 12.63 -16.19
C VAL A 2 -2.85 11.21 -16.33
N LYS A 3 -1.62 11.04 -16.80
CA LYS A 3 -0.94 9.74 -16.75
C LYS A 3 -0.71 9.43 -15.27
N GLU A 4 -1.44 8.46 -14.72
CA GLU A 4 -1.12 7.95 -13.40
C GLU A 4 0.25 7.27 -13.45
N ASP A 5 1.19 7.80 -12.67
CA ASP A 5 2.56 7.34 -12.63
C ASP A 5 2.70 6.22 -11.59
N TYR A 6 2.51 4.98 -12.04
CA TYR A 6 2.58 3.79 -11.17
C TYR A 6 4.00 3.27 -10.94
N ARG A 7 5.06 4.05 -11.21
CA ARG A 7 6.45 3.61 -11.07
C ARG A 7 6.79 3.11 -9.66
N PHE A 8 6.13 3.64 -8.63
CA PHE A 8 6.34 3.25 -7.23
C PHE A 8 5.10 2.62 -6.59
N CYS A 9 4.30 1.92 -7.39
CA CYS A 9 3.07 1.27 -6.95
C CYS A 9 3.29 -0.22 -6.68
N LEU A 10 2.84 -0.70 -5.51
CA LEU A 10 2.67 -2.12 -5.21
C LEU A 10 1.19 -2.46 -5.07
N LEU A 11 0.78 -3.57 -5.70
CA LEU A 11 -0.55 -4.14 -5.51
C LEU A 11 -0.44 -5.43 -4.69
N GLY A 12 -0.92 -5.39 -3.46
CA GLY A 12 -1.00 -6.54 -2.57
C GLY A 12 -2.39 -7.18 -2.56
N ARG A 13 -2.45 -8.45 -2.15
CA ARG A 13 -3.70 -9.18 -1.89
C ARG A 13 -3.65 -9.85 -0.52
N VAL A 14 -4.69 -9.65 0.28
CA VAL A 14 -4.91 -10.38 1.54
C VAL A 14 -5.35 -11.80 1.20
N LEU A 15 -4.59 -12.80 1.66
CA LEU A 15 -4.78 -14.22 1.30
C LEU A 15 -5.62 -15.02 2.31
N THR A 16 -6.00 -14.42 3.43
CA THR A 16 -6.88 -15.07 4.41
C THR A 16 -8.35 -14.92 4.01
N ASP A 17 -9.17 -15.91 4.38
CA ASP A 17 -10.63 -15.85 4.29
C ASP A 17 -11.29 -15.14 5.47
N SER A 18 -10.52 -14.84 6.52
CA SER A 18 -10.99 -14.02 7.62
C SER A 18 -11.19 -12.56 7.21
N ILE A 19 -12.13 -11.89 7.88
CA ILE A 19 -12.31 -10.45 7.75
C ILE A 19 -11.09 -9.76 8.35
N VAL A 20 -10.40 -8.97 7.52
CA VAL A 20 -9.27 -8.14 7.96
C VAL A 20 -9.69 -6.68 7.97
N SER A 21 -9.52 -6.02 9.11
CA SER A 21 -9.68 -4.57 9.22
C SER A 21 -8.64 -3.88 8.35
N PHE A 22 -9.11 -3.15 7.33
CA PHE A 22 -8.22 -2.36 6.47
C PHE A 22 -7.42 -1.32 7.27
N SER A 23 -8.03 -0.68 8.27
CA SER A 23 -7.35 0.31 9.12
C SER A 23 -6.19 -0.34 9.89
N SER A 24 -6.43 -1.51 10.48
CA SER A 24 -5.40 -2.24 11.24
C SER A 24 -4.27 -2.72 10.33
N LEU A 25 -4.60 -3.27 9.15
CA LEU A 25 -3.61 -3.68 8.14
C LEU A 25 -2.77 -2.48 7.68
N LYS A 26 -3.42 -1.36 7.35
CA LYS A 26 -2.77 -0.13 6.92
C LYS A 26 -1.78 0.36 7.98
N ASN A 27 -2.22 0.51 9.22
CA ASN A 27 -1.35 1.00 10.30
C ASN A 27 -0.17 0.05 10.52
N THR A 28 -0.42 -1.26 10.58
CA THR A 28 0.63 -2.28 10.74
C THR A 28 1.68 -2.20 9.64
N LEU A 29 1.26 -2.06 8.38
CA LEU A 29 2.19 -2.00 7.25
C LEU A 29 2.93 -0.68 7.18
N THR A 30 2.28 0.45 7.48
CA THR A 30 2.96 1.75 7.57
C THR A 30 4.01 1.76 8.69
N ASP A 31 3.70 1.17 9.84
CA ASP A 31 4.62 1.08 10.98
C ASP A 31 5.81 0.17 10.68
N LEU A 32 5.56 -0.97 10.01
CA LEU A 32 6.61 -1.91 9.62
C LEU A 32 7.56 -1.34 8.55
N TRP A 33 6.99 -0.73 7.51
CA TRP A 33 7.76 -0.22 6.37
C TRP A 33 8.46 1.11 6.71
N HIS A 34 7.82 1.92 7.56
CA HIS A 34 8.31 3.21 8.04
C HIS A 34 8.84 4.12 6.90
N PRO A 35 8.00 4.46 5.90
CA PRO A 35 8.42 5.25 4.76
C PRO A 35 8.82 6.66 5.18
N LEU A 36 9.93 7.15 4.65
CA LEU A 36 10.50 8.46 4.97
C LEU A 36 9.75 9.58 4.26
N GLY A 37 9.49 9.41 2.97
CA GLY A 37 8.75 10.39 2.18
C GLY A 37 7.25 10.15 2.18
N GLY A 38 6.83 8.93 2.52
CA GLY A 38 5.44 8.58 2.77
C GLY A 38 4.84 7.68 1.68
N VAL A 39 3.61 7.25 1.95
CA VAL A 39 2.86 6.31 1.12
C VAL A 39 1.38 6.63 1.18
N THR A 40 0.69 6.59 0.04
CA THR A 40 -0.76 6.50 -0.01
C THR A 40 -1.17 5.03 -0.07
N ILE A 41 -2.03 4.59 0.86
CA ILE A 41 -2.54 3.22 0.88
C ILE A 41 -4.05 3.24 0.66
N SER A 42 -4.52 2.57 -0.39
CA SER A 42 -5.94 2.49 -0.74
C SER A 42 -6.44 1.05 -0.79
N ASN A 43 -7.72 0.86 -0.46
CA ASN A 43 -8.42 -0.41 -0.62
C ASN A 43 -9.15 -0.40 -1.97
N ASN A 44 -8.85 -1.37 -2.83
CA ASN A 44 -9.43 -1.48 -4.16
C ASN A 44 -10.52 -2.56 -4.24
N GLY A 45 -11.03 -3.03 -3.09
CA GLY A 45 -11.98 -4.16 -3.03
C GLY A 45 -11.29 -5.51 -3.28
N ASP A 46 -12.05 -6.61 -3.28
CA ASP A 46 -11.53 -7.97 -3.56
C ASP A 46 -10.29 -8.38 -2.77
N LYS A 47 -10.20 -7.96 -1.51
CA LYS A 47 -9.02 -8.17 -0.66
C LYS A 47 -7.72 -7.58 -1.25
N ARG A 48 -7.81 -6.62 -2.18
CA ARG A 48 -6.66 -5.95 -2.81
C ARG A 48 -6.35 -4.63 -2.12
N VAL A 49 -5.06 -4.40 -1.88
CA VAL A 49 -4.55 -3.17 -1.28
C VAL A 49 -3.49 -2.60 -2.21
N MET A 50 -3.59 -1.31 -2.49
CA MET A 50 -2.61 -0.59 -3.29
C MET A 50 -1.76 0.28 -2.39
N PHE A 51 -0.45 0.24 -2.60
CA PHE A 51 0.55 1.09 -1.96
C PHE A 51 1.17 1.95 -3.04
N MET A 52 1.02 3.26 -2.92
CA MET A 52 1.62 4.23 -3.82
C MET A 52 2.65 5.03 -3.03
N PHE A 53 3.91 4.64 -3.16
CA PHE A 53 5.03 5.33 -2.52
C PHE A 53 5.37 6.59 -3.31
N TYR A 54 5.83 7.63 -2.62
CA TYR A 54 6.22 8.88 -3.29
C TYR A 54 7.66 8.84 -3.80
N TYR A 55 8.50 7.99 -3.22
CA TYR A 55 9.91 7.87 -3.57
C TYR A 55 10.33 6.42 -3.74
N GLU A 56 11.24 6.17 -4.68
CA GLU A 56 11.79 4.83 -4.96
C GLU A 56 12.47 4.21 -3.73
N MET A 57 13.11 5.04 -2.91
CA MET A 57 13.78 4.58 -1.69
C MET A 57 12.80 4.01 -0.67
N ASP A 58 11.56 4.52 -0.62
CA ASP A 58 10.53 3.98 0.26
C ASP A 58 10.02 2.64 -0.28
N LEU A 59 10.02 2.42 -1.60
CA LEU A 59 9.64 1.13 -2.21
C LEU A 59 10.67 0.02 -1.95
N LYS A 60 11.96 0.35 -1.97
CA LYS A 60 13.07 -0.62 -1.92
C LYS A 60 13.55 -0.98 -0.51
N ARG A 61 12.94 -0.42 0.52
CA ARG A 61 13.40 -0.52 1.91
C ARG A 61 13.09 -1.87 2.55
#